data_AF-A0A8C5RVQ6-F1
#
_entry.id   AF-A0A8C5RVQ6-F1
#
_cell.length_a   1.000
_cell.length_b   1.000
_cell.length_c   1.000
_cell.angle_alpha   90.00
_cell.angle_beta   90.00
_cell.angle_gamma   90.00
#
_symmetry.space_group_name_H-M   'P 1'
#
loop_
_entity.id
_entity.type
_entity.pdbx_description
1 polymer ?
#
loop_
_entity_poly.entity_id
_entity_poly.type
_entity_poly.pdbx_seq_one_letter_code
_entity_poly.pdbx_strand_id
1 'polypeptide(L)'
;MSVKTSPGSALGSPDCGDVSIIFVGKSDVGKSALLNAVREMTEDDVGSAPVGTAVKSEKPIMYPDPTYNNLLLWERSMEGKGHADQWMREADLIVLVTDNRFEDSHGRLVLEARQAGKKVYFARTKADLDIHTLKRLMGQRYDRSEVLRALREACTESLGTLPLVDPFVYLISAFEPGALDCPQLREDLLKDLHQYERLQKPTRLSFEEFSEKEIAEIQEAYELGGLSEVVTRIQGSLETIWNAHLDIAIVGESGAGKSTFVNVLRGMTDEEEGAAATGVTETTMKPTPYPYPGHANVVLWDLPGIGTPNFRADKYLETVEFSRYDFFIILASERFKENHVHLAQAIVQQEKQFYFIRTKIDNDLEAERRKKNPPTEAQVLEAIKKDCQSKLSKAGLSDAKVFLLSNFYLNKFDFQAFEETLEQELATHKQQAFLLSLPNVSTVIIEKKKKVLQREIWKVALISSLVAAVPLPGLAFTCDVTILLKKLSSYRQDFGLDAASLSRLAERSGKSMEVLRKEVHSCLGRSINKDVVISLLGKATGTGLMVANFFLHRLPIYGALASGGISFHTTYSMLGQCLEELAADSQRVLMKACKSDVGCG
;
A
#
# COMPACT_ATOMS: atom_id res chain seq x y z
N MET A 1 -40.83 -23.15 -24.29
CA MET A 1 -41.68 -22.37 -23.37
C MET A 1 -40.88 -21.16 -22.94
N SER A 2 -41.28 -19.97 -23.38
CA SER A 2 -40.68 -18.70 -22.95
C SER A 2 -40.88 -18.52 -21.46
N VAL A 3 -39.81 -18.26 -20.72
CA VAL A 3 -39.89 -17.65 -19.40
C VAL A 3 -39.34 -16.24 -19.51
N LYS A 4 -40.21 -15.32 -19.12
CA LYS A 4 -40.14 -13.86 -19.23
C LYS A 4 -38.94 -13.32 -18.47
N THR A 5 -38.14 -12.50 -19.16
CA THR A 5 -37.31 -11.46 -18.54
C THR A 5 -38.22 -10.42 -17.90
N SER A 6 -38.15 -10.29 -16.58
CA SER A 6 -38.73 -9.16 -15.82
C SER A 6 -37.80 -7.94 -15.91
N PRO A 7 -38.34 -6.71 -15.82
CA PRO A 7 -37.62 -5.49 -16.19
C PRO A 7 -36.65 -5.01 -15.10
N GLY A 8 -35.59 -4.33 -15.53
CA GLY A 8 -34.40 -3.94 -14.78
C GLY A 8 -34.59 -3.56 -13.31
N SER A 9 -33.87 -4.27 -12.43
CA SER A 9 -33.49 -3.78 -11.11
C SER A 9 -32.27 -2.87 -11.26
N ALA A 10 -32.31 -1.73 -10.57
CA ALA A 10 -31.32 -0.68 -10.67
C ALA A 10 -29.92 -1.21 -10.32
N LEU A 11 -28.99 -1.06 -11.27
CA LEU A 11 -27.57 -1.07 -10.99
C LEU A 11 -27.33 0.01 -9.92
N GLY A 12 -27.00 -0.39 -8.68
CA GLY A 12 -26.60 0.55 -7.65
C GLY A 12 -25.46 1.41 -8.19
N SER A 13 -25.65 2.74 -8.21
CA SER A 13 -24.59 3.64 -8.63
C SER A 13 -23.43 3.55 -7.63
N PRO A 14 -22.17 3.67 -8.08
CA PRO A 14 -20.98 3.64 -7.22
C PRO A 14 -20.88 4.80 -6.21
N ASP A 15 -21.95 5.58 -6.03
CA ASP A 15 -22.04 6.78 -5.21
C ASP A 15 -22.93 6.60 -3.94
N CYS A 16 -23.50 5.41 -3.68
CA CYS A 16 -24.32 5.14 -2.48
C CYS A 16 -23.50 4.51 -1.35
N GLY A 17 -23.69 5.00 -0.11
CA GLY A 17 -23.07 4.42 1.08
C GLY A 17 -23.73 3.10 1.52
N ASP A 18 -22.98 2.27 2.25
CA ASP A 18 -23.44 0.96 2.73
C ASP A 18 -24.50 1.12 3.84
N VAL A 19 -25.51 0.24 3.82
CA VAL A 19 -26.59 0.16 4.80
C VAL A 19 -26.55 -1.17 5.52
N SER A 20 -26.56 -1.15 6.85
CA SER A 20 -26.44 -2.35 7.70
C SER A 20 -27.76 -2.72 8.38
N ILE A 21 -28.24 -3.94 8.12
CA ILE A 21 -29.35 -4.57 8.84
C ILE A 21 -28.78 -5.62 9.80
N ILE A 22 -29.17 -5.60 11.07
CA ILE A 22 -28.76 -6.65 12.02
C ILE A 22 -29.93 -7.48 12.52
N PHE A 23 -29.78 -8.81 12.43
CA PHE A 23 -30.68 -9.83 12.94
C PHE A 23 -30.20 -10.28 14.32
N VAL A 24 -30.99 -9.99 15.34
CA VAL A 24 -30.64 -10.23 16.74
C VAL A 24 -31.68 -11.12 17.40
N GLY A 25 -31.23 -12.19 18.05
CA GLY A 25 -32.11 -13.17 18.70
C GLY A 25 -31.33 -14.16 19.54
N LYS A 26 -32.02 -15.04 20.27
CA LYS A 26 -31.37 -16.13 21.02
C LYS A 26 -30.70 -17.15 20.09
N SER A 27 -29.93 -18.06 20.67
CA SER A 27 -29.44 -19.23 19.93
C SER A 27 -30.63 -20.07 19.42
N ASP A 28 -30.48 -20.64 18.23
CA ASP A 28 -31.46 -21.58 17.62
C ASP A 28 -32.86 -21.03 17.24
N VAL A 29 -33.08 -19.72 17.28
CA VAL A 29 -34.35 -19.10 16.82
C VAL A 29 -34.43 -18.93 15.29
N GLY A 30 -33.60 -19.62 14.50
CA GLY A 30 -33.68 -19.58 13.03
C GLY A 30 -33.22 -18.27 12.36
N LYS A 31 -32.31 -17.50 12.99
CA LYS A 31 -31.76 -16.24 12.44
C LYS A 31 -31.08 -16.42 11.08
N SER A 32 -30.15 -17.38 10.98
CA SER A 32 -29.40 -17.67 9.75
C SER A 32 -30.33 -18.05 8.60
N ALA A 33 -31.36 -18.85 8.88
CA ALA A 33 -32.36 -19.23 7.89
C ALA A 33 -33.19 -18.02 7.43
N LEU A 34 -33.65 -17.17 8.35
CA LEU A 34 -34.36 -15.94 8.00
C LEU A 34 -33.47 -14.98 7.18
N LEU A 35 -32.20 -14.85 7.56
CA LEU A 35 -31.23 -14.03 6.83
C LEU A 35 -31.06 -14.51 5.39
N ASN A 36 -30.94 -15.82 5.17
CA ASN A 36 -30.88 -16.41 3.83
C ASN A 36 -32.18 -16.17 3.06
N ALA A 37 -33.35 -16.32 3.71
CA ALA A 37 -34.64 -16.07 3.08
C ALA A 37 -34.80 -14.62 2.59
N VAL A 38 -34.34 -13.64 3.37
CA VAL A 38 -34.36 -12.21 2.98
C VAL A 38 -33.43 -11.95 1.79
N ARG A 39 -32.32 -12.68 1.69
CA ARG A 39 -31.35 -12.63 0.59
C ARG A 39 -31.77 -13.47 -0.63
N GLU A 40 -32.92 -14.15 -0.57
CA GLU A 40 -33.39 -15.11 -1.58
C GLU A 40 -32.38 -16.25 -1.84
N MET A 41 -31.66 -16.67 -0.80
CA MET A 41 -30.66 -17.73 -0.85
C MET A 41 -31.14 -19.01 -0.17
N THR A 42 -30.65 -20.14 -0.67
CA THR A 42 -30.82 -21.49 -0.11
C THR A 42 -29.55 -21.94 0.62
N GLU A 43 -29.63 -23.02 1.40
CA GLU A 43 -28.46 -23.54 2.14
C GLU A 43 -27.33 -24.00 1.22
N ASP A 44 -27.65 -24.48 0.02
CA ASP A 44 -26.69 -24.97 -0.96
C ASP A 44 -25.97 -23.85 -1.72
N ASP A 45 -26.45 -22.60 -1.60
CA ASP A 45 -25.85 -21.46 -2.27
C ASP A 45 -24.53 -21.04 -1.61
N VAL A 46 -23.52 -20.77 -2.43
CA VAL A 46 -22.22 -20.29 -1.97
C VAL A 46 -22.38 -18.94 -1.26
N GLY A 47 -21.98 -18.86 0.02
CA GLY A 47 -22.12 -17.65 0.84
C GLY A 47 -23.44 -17.55 1.62
N SER A 48 -24.23 -18.63 1.66
CA SER A 48 -25.36 -18.77 2.58
C SER A 48 -24.87 -18.83 4.04
N ALA A 49 -25.69 -18.32 4.96
CA ALA A 49 -25.44 -18.47 6.38
C ALA A 49 -25.69 -19.92 6.80
N PRO A 50 -24.80 -20.57 7.58
CA PRO A 50 -24.95 -21.96 7.96
C PRO A 50 -26.17 -22.14 8.87
N VAL A 51 -27.09 -23.01 8.47
CA VAL A 51 -28.30 -23.31 9.23
C VAL A 51 -28.06 -24.57 10.09
N GLY A 52 -28.60 -24.60 11.32
CA GLY A 52 -28.50 -25.75 12.23
C GLY A 52 -27.26 -25.79 13.14
N THR A 53 -26.28 -24.90 12.94
CA THR A 53 -25.15 -24.75 13.87
C THR A 53 -25.35 -23.48 14.68
N ALA A 54 -25.53 -23.59 16.00
CA ALA A 54 -25.68 -22.40 16.85
C ALA A 54 -24.42 -21.52 16.74
N VAL A 55 -24.58 -20.29 16.25
CA VAL A 55 -23.52 -19.29 16.23
C VAL A 55 -23.17 -18.92 17.69
N LYS A 56 -22.10 -19.53 18.21
CA LYS A 56 -21.56 -19.28 19.56
C LYS A 56 -20.63 -18.05 19.63
N SER A 57 -20.55 -17.27 18.56
CA SER A 57 -19.69 -16.08 18.49
C SER A 57 -20.29 -14.93 19.32
N GLU A 58 -19.48 -14.33 20.19
CA GLU A 58 -19.84 -13.08 20.89
C GLU A 58 -19.85 -11.85 19.95
N LYS A 59 -19.25 -11.98 18.75
CA LYS A 59 -19.16 -10.92 17.74
C LYS A 59 -20.21 -11.12 16.62
N PRO A 60 -20.82 -10.04 16.08
CA PRO A 60 -21.70 -10.10 14.92
C PRO A 60 -20.99 -10.75 13.73
N ILE A 61 -21.71 -11.58 12.97
CA ILE A 61 -21.24 -12.20 11.72
C ILE A 61 -21.93 -11.49 10.56
N MET A 62 -21.18 -11.08 9.53
CA MET A 62 -21.72 -10.35 8.38
C MET A 62 -21.94 -11.27 7.18
N TYR A 63 -23.04 -11.04 6.48
CA TYR A 63 -23.43 -11.71 5.25
C TYR A 63 -23.92 -10.65 4.24
N PRO A 64 -23.20 -10.43 3.12
CA PRO A 64 -23.58 -9.43 2.13
C PRO A 64 -24.77 -9.90 1.29
N ASP A 65 -25.65 -8.98 0.88
CA ASP A 65 -26.74 -9.32 -0.04
C ASP A 65 -26.22 -9.56 -1.47
N PRO A 66 -26.61 -10.65 -2.15
CA PRO A 66 -26.13 -10.95 -3.51
C PRO A 66 -26.76 -10.04 -4.58
N THR A 67 -27.88 -9.38 -4.27
CA THR A 67 -28.66 -8.57 -5.22
C THR A 67 -28.43 -7.07 -4.99
N TYR A 68 -28.25 -6.65 -3.73
CA TYR A 68 -28.03 -5.26 -3.32
C TYR A 68 -26.61 -5.05 -2.79
N ASN A 69 -25.72 -4.54 -3.65
CA ASN A 69 -24.28 -4.43 -3.37
C ASN A 69 -23.91 -3.59 -2.13
N ASN A 70 -24.77 -2.64 -1.73
CA ASN A 70 -24.58 -1.76 -0.58
C ASN A 70 -25.34 -2.25 0.67
N LEU A 71 -25.92 -3.45 0.66
CA LEU A 71 -26.69 -4.00 1.78
C LEU A 71 -25.91 -5.07 2.53
N LEU A 72 -25.64 -4.82 3.82
CA LEU A 72 -24.96 -5.74 4.72
C LEU A 72 -25.95 -6.32 5.74
N LEU A 73 -26.07 -7.64 5.81
CA LEU A 73 -26.91 -8.31 6.79
C LEU A 73 -26.03 -8.96 7.86
N TRP A 74 -26.26 -8.58 9.12
CA TRP A 74 -25.48 -9.04 10.25
C TRP A 74 -26.30 -10.01 11.09
N GLU A 75 -25.71 -11.11 11.56
CA GLU A 75 -26.31 -12.02 12.54
C GLU A 75 -25.62 -11.87 13.89
N ARG A 76 -26.40 -11.75 14.97
CA ARG A 76 -25.86 -11.70 16.33
C ARG A 76 -26.70 -12.52 17.32
N SER A 77 -26.01 -13.24 18.21
CA SER A 77 -26.62 -13.88 19.38
C SER A 77 -26.74 -12.91 20.56
N MET A 78 -27.86 -12.97 21.29
CA MET A 78 -28.09 -12.19 22.52
C MET A 78 -27.32 -12.71 23.75
N GLU A 79 -26.65 -13.87 23.66
CA GLU A 79 -26.06 -14.57 24.81
C GLU A 79 -24.63 -14.13 25.19
N GLY A 80 -24.01 -13.18 24.46
CA GLY A 80 -22.63 -12.71 24.70
C GLY A 80 -22.48 -11.58 25.72
N LYS A 81 -21.34 -11.51 26.43
CA LYS A 81 -21.01 -10.48 27.47
C LYS A 81 -20.61 -9.09 26.92
N GLY A 82 -21.12 -8.70 25.74
CA GLY A 82 -20.79 -7.42 25.11
C GLY A 82 -21.84 -6.33 25.33
N HIS A 83 -21.41 -5.07 25.48
CA HIS A 83 -22.31 -3.91 25.56
C HIS A 83 -23.05 -3.70 24.22
N ALA A 84 -24.37 -3.48 24.27
CA ALA A 84 -25.21 -3.27 23.09
C ALA A 84 -24.80 -2.02 22.28
N ASP A 85 -24.29 -1.00 22.98
CA ASP A 85 -23.92 0.31 22.42
C ASP A 85 -22.91 0.26 21.27
N GLN A 86 -22.03 -0.76 21.21
CA GLN A 86 -20.95 -0.78 20.23
C GLN A 86 -21.45 -1.10 18.81
N TRP A 87 -22.29 -2.13 18.65
CA TRP A 87 -22.82 -2.54 17.34
C TRP A 87 -24.12 -1.80 16.98
N MET A 88 -24.89 -1.36 17.97
CA MET A 88 -26.16 -0.68 17.74
C MET A 88 -25.98 0.70 17.10
N ARG A 89 -24.82 1.34 17.30
CA ARG A 89 -24.44 2.56 16.57
C ARG A 89 -24.28 2.31 15.08
N GLU A 90 -23.72 1.16 14.73
CA GLU A 90 -23.33 0.77 13.37
C GLU A 90 -24.50 0.20 12.54
N ALA A 91 -25.49 -0.42 13.20
CA ALA A 91 -26.69 -0.91 12.51
C ALA A 91 -27.65 0.23 12.15
N ASP A 92 -28.12 0.29 10.90
CA ASP A 92 -29.12 1.25 10.46
C ASP A 92 -30.54 0.76 10.78
N LEU A 93 -30.77 -0.54 10.57
CA LEU A 93 -32.02 -1.24 10.87
C LEU A 93 -31.76 -2.47 11.76
N ILE A 94 -32.70 -2.76 12.65
CA ILE A 94 -32.61 -3.90 13.57
C ILE A 94 -33.81 -4.82 13.36
N VAL A 95 -33.56 -6.11 13.20
CA VAL A 95 -34.58 -7.17 13.14
C VAL A 95 -34.43 -8.03 14.39
N LEU A 96 -35.43 -7.98 15.27
CA LEU A 96 -35.49 -8.85 16.45
C LEU A 96 -36.20 -10.15 16.08
N VAL A 97 -35.51 -11.26 16.33
CA VAL A 97 -35.92 -12.60 15.91
C VAL A 97 -36.20 -13.47 17.13
N THR A 98 -37.38 -14.08 17.16
CA THR A 98 -37.79 -15.08 18.14
C THR A 98 -38.48 -16.24 17.41
N ASP A 99 -38.49 -17.44 17.98
CA ASP A 99 -39.33 -18.55 17.53
C ASP A 99 -40.59 -18.73 18.39
N ASN A 100 -40.79 -17.87 19.40
CA ASN A 100 -41.96 -17.89 20.27
C ASN A 100 -42.40 -16.46 20.69
N ARG A 101 -42.51 -16.18 21.99
CA ARG A 101 -42.82 -14.84 22.51
C ARG A 101 -41.54 -14.01 22.66
N PHE A 102 -41.67 -12.69 22.71
CA PHE A 102 -40.57 -11.82 23.10
C PHE A 102 -40.42 -11.87 24.64
N GLU A 103 -39.20 -11.69 25.10
CA GLU A 103 -38.83 -11.74 26.52
C GLU A 103 -38.24 -10.41 26.97
N ASP A 104 -38.07 -10.20 28.28
CA ASP A 104 -37.52 -8.96 28.86
C ASP A 104 -36.16 -8.57 28.25
N SER A 105 -35.33 -9.55 27.89
CA SER A 105 -34.04 -9.31 27.21
C SER A 105 -34.21 -8.62 25.85
N HIS A 106 -35.26 -8.96 25.11
CA HIS A 106 -35.61 -8.31 23.86
C HIS A 106 -36.13 -6.89 24.14
N GLY A 107 -36.95 -6.73 25.18
CA GLY A 107 -37.49 -5.43 25.58
C GLY A 107 -36.41 -4.40 25.91
N ARG A 108 -35.33 -4.81 26.58
CA ARG A 108 -34.17 -3.92 26.83
C ARG A 108 -33.53 -3.42 25.53
N LEU A 109 -33.29 -4.31 24.57
CA LEU A 109 -32.71 -3.95 23.27
C LEU A 109 -33.61 -3.04 22.45
N VAL A 110 -34.93 -3.22 22.53
CA VAL A 110 -35.90 -2.32 21.87
C VAL A 110 -35.77 -0.90 22.43
N LEU A 111 -35.69 -0.76 23.76
CA LEU A 111 -35.55 0.56 24.39
C LEU A 111 -34.23 1.24 24.01
N GLU A 112 -33.12 0.51 24.04
CA GLU A 112 -31.79 1.00 23.63
C GLU A 112 -31.79 1.43 22.15
N ALA A 113 -32.35 0.59 21.26
CA ALA A 113 -32.44 0.89 19.83
C ALA A 113 -33.27 2.16 19.56
N ARG A 114 -34.40 2.32 20.27
CA ARG A 114 -35.26 3.50 20.15
C ARG A 114 -34.59 4.76 20.68
N GLN A 115 -33.86 4.68 21.80
CA GLN A 115 -33.06 5.80 22.31
C GLN A 115 -31.96 6.21 21.31
N ALA A 116 -31.41 5.25 20.56
CA ALA A 116 -30.46 5.48 19.48
C ALA A 116 -31.10 5.95 18.16
N GLY A 117 -32.44 6.14 18.12
CA GLY A 117 -33.16 6.57 16.93
C GLY A 117 -33.24 5.52 15.82
N LYS A 118 -33.01 4.24 16.14
CA LYS A 118 -33.00 3.14 15.16
C LYS A 118 -34.40 2.55 15.01
N LYS A 119 -34.73 2.11 13.78
CA LYS A 119 -35.97 1.39 13.50
C LYS A 119 -35.80 -0.09 13.81
N VAL A 120 -36.82 -0.69 14.42
CA VAL A 120 -36.83 -2.09 14.87
C VAL A 120 -37.99 -2.83 14.22
N TYR A 121 -37.70 -3.98 13.62
CA TYR A 121 -38.64 -4.94 13.06
C TYR A 121 -38.73 -6.17 13.97
N PHE A 122 -39.90 -6.82 14.01
CA PHE A 122 -40.16 -7.97 14.87
C PHE A 122 -40.51 -9.19 14.02
N ALA A 123 -39.72 -10.25 14.10
CA ALA A 123 -39.91 -11.47 13.32
C ALA A 123 -40.09 -12.69 14.24
N ARG A 124 -41.18 -13.44 14.02
CA ARG A 124 -41.39 -14.78 14.60
C ARG A 124 -41.09 -15.84 13.55
N THR A 125 -40.00 -16.56 13.73
CA THR A 125 -39.59 -17.69 12.87
C THR A 125 -40.28 -18.98 13.28
N LYS A 126 -40.14 -20.04 12.46
CA LYS A 126 -40.77 -21.36 12.68
C LYS A 126 -42.31 -21.31 12.75
N ALA A 127 -42.92 -20.26 12.18
CA ALA A 127 -44.37 -20.07 12.24
C ALA A 127 -45.13 -21.15 11.44
N ASP A 128 -44.51 -21.67 10.39
CA ASP A 128 -44.99 -22.82 9.61
C ASP A 128 -45.15 -24.08 10.48
N LEU A 129 -44.20 -24.35 11.37
CA LEU A 129 -44.26 -25.48 12.30
C LEU A 129 -45.39 -25.33 13.33
N ASP A 130 -45.57 -24.11 13.86
CA ASP A 130 -46.66 -23.77 14.78
C ASP A 130 -48.03 -23.94 14.11
N ILE A 131 -48.18 -23.42 12.89
CA ILE A 131 -49.40 -23.53 12.09
C ILE A 131 -49.71 -25.00 11.81
N HIS A 132 -48.70 -25.79 11.42
CA HIS A 132 -48.86 -27.22 11.15
C HIS A 132 -49.29 -27.98 12.42
N THR A 133 -48.69 -27.66 13.56
CA THR A 133 -49.02 -28.27 14.86
C THR A 133 -50.47 -27.92 15.27
N LEU A 134 -50.86 -26.65 15.17
CA LEU A 134 -52.21 -26.19 15.51
C LEU A 134 -53.26 -26.77 14.56
N LYS A 135 -52.95 -26.91 13.27
CA LYS A 135 -53.83 -27.59 12.31
C LYS A 135 -54.13 -29.04 12.71
N ARG A 136 -53.13 -29.76 13.22
CA ARG A 136 -53.32 -31.14 13.73
C ARG A 136 -54.15 -31.19 15.00
N LEU A 137 -53.95 -30.22 15.91
CA LEU A 137 -54.66 -30.17 17.20
C LEU A 137 -56.12 -29.73 17.05
N MET A 138 -56.40 -28.77 16.17
CA MET A 138 -57.74 -28.18 16.00
C MET A 138 -58.62 -28.99 15.04
N GLY A 139 -58.02 -29.80 14.15
CA GLY A 139 -58.75 -30.66 13.22
C GLY A 139 -59.76 -29.88 12.37
N GLN A 140 -61.05 -30.22 12.49
CA GLN A 140 -62.13 -29.55 11.75
C GLN A 140 -62.40 -28.10 12.19
N ARG A 141 -61.89 -27.67 13.34
CA ARG A 141 -62.04 -26.29 13.84
C ARG A 141 -60.90 -25.37 13.42
N TYR A 142 -59.96 -25.87 12.61
CA TYR A 142 -58.82 -25.09 12.17
C TYR A 142 -59.25 -23.97 11.20
N ASP A 143 -59.08 -22.72 11.63
CA ASP A 143 -59.11 -21.56 10.76
C ASP A 143 -57.72 -20.93 10.68
N ARG A 144 -57.17 -20.83 9.46
CA ARG A 144 -55.81 -20.33 9.24
C ARG A 144 -55.66 -18.87 9.66
N SER A 145 -56.66 -18.04 9.40
CA SER A 145 -56.61 -16.61 9.68
C SER A 145 -56.66 -16.33 11.18
N GLU A 146 -57.49 -17.08 11.91
CA GLU A 146 -57.57 -17.02 13.37
C GLU A 146 -56.26 -17.47 14.04
N VAL A 147 -55.64 -18.53 13.53
CA VAL A 147 -54.33 -19.02 14.03
C VAL A 147 -53.22 -17.99 13.79
N LEU A 148 -53.12 -17.43 12.58
CA LEU A 148 -52.12 -16.38 12.28
C LEU A 148 -52.32 -15.15 13.17
N ARG A 149 -53.57 -14.75 13.41
CA ARG A 149 -53.91 -13.66 14.31
C ARG A 149 -53.51 -13.96 15.74
N ALA A 150 -53.83 -15.14 16.26
CA ALA A 150 -53.47 -15.55 17.62
C ALA A 150 -51.96 -15.62 17.85
N LEU A 151 -51.19 -16.11 16.86
CA LEU A 151 -49.73 -16.13 16.92
C LEU A 151 -49.13 -14.71 17.00
N ARG A 152 -49.68 -13.76 16.22
CA ARG A 152 -49.26 -12.35 16.30
C ARG A 152 -49.66 -11.72 17.62
N GLU A 153 -50.91 -11.89 18.06
CA GLU A 153 -51.42 -11.37 19.34
C GLU A 153 -50.55 -11.84 20.52
N ALA A 154 -50.18 -13.13 20.56
CA ALA A 154 -49.31 -13.68 21.61
C ALA A 154 -47.92 -13.02 21.68
N CYS A 155 -47.34 -12.62 20.54
CA CYS A 155 -46.08 -11.89 20.47
C CYS A 155 -46.27 -10.40 20.79
N THR A 156 -47.31 -9.77 20.28
CA THR A 156 -47.61 -8.35 20.52
C THR A 156 -47.93 -8.10 22.00
N GLU A 157 -48.66 -8.99 22.67
CA GLU A 157 -48.88 -8.95 24.13
C GLU A 157 -47.56 -8.91 24.90
N SER A 158 -46.57 -9.72 24.49
CA SER A 158 -45.26 -9.75 25.15
C SER A 158 -44.43 -8.48 24.93
N LEU A 159 -44.80 -7.66 23.95
CA LEU A 159 -44.20 -6.34 23.69
C LEU A 159 -45.01 -5.19 24.32
N GLY A 160 -46.23 -5.44 24.79
CA GLY A 160 -47.18 -4.42 25.27
C GLY A 160 -46.74 -3.67 26.54
N THR A 161 -45.71 -4.15 27.24
CA THR A 161 -45.09 -3.42 28.36
C THR A 161 -44.16 -2.29 27.90
N LEU A 162 -43.84 -2.23 26.61
CA LEU A 162 -42.96 -1.23 26.01
C LEU A 162 -43.79 -0.10 25.38
N PRO A 163 -43.26 1.14 25.34
CA PRO A 163 -43.93 2.28 24.71
C PRO A 163 -43.85 2.21 23.18
N LEU A 164 -44.43 1.17 22.58
CA LEU A 164 -44.47 0.94 21.14
C LEU A 164 -45.85 1.32 20.59
N VAL A 165 -45.86 2.03 19.45
CA VAL A 165 -47.10 2.32 18.71
C VAL A 165 -47.34 1.12 17.78
N ASP A 166 -48.31 0.28 18.14
CA ASP A 166 -48.84 -0.85 17.35
C ASP A 166 -47.76 -1.70 16.63
N PRO A 167 -46.94 -2.47 17.37
CA PRO A 167 -45.84 -3.22 16.76
C PRO A 167 -46.37 -4.39 15.91
N PHE A 168 -46.03 -4.36 14.62
CA PHE A 168 -46.33 -5.47 13.71
C PHE A 168 -45.28 -6.58 13.83
N VAL A 169 -45.75 -7.83 13.97
CA VAL A 169 -44.89 -9.03 14.06
C VAL A 169 -45.04 -9.84 12.77
N TYR A 170 -43.94 -9.96 12.03
CA TYR A 170 -43.85 -10.75 10.81
C TYR A 170 -43.74 -12.23 11.16
N LEU A 171 -44.64 -13.05 10.61
CA LEU A 171 -44.61 -14.50 10.74
C LEU A 171 -43.79 -15.09 9.58
N ILE A 172 -42.71 -15.79 9.92
CA ILE A 172 -41.67 -16.18 8.96
C ILE A 172 -41.61 -17.70 8.83
N SER A 173 -41.64 -18.16 7.58
CA SER A 173 -41.22 -19.50 7.15
C SER A 173 -39.90 -19.38 6.42
N ALA A 174 -38.79 -19.56 7.12
CA ALA A 174 -37.46 -19.26 6.58
C ALA A 174 -37.05 -20.21 5.43
N PHE A 175 -37.60 -21.42 5.39
CA PHE A 175 -37.36 -22.40 4.33
C PHE A 175 -38.27 -22.23 3.11
N GLU A 176 -39.28 -21.36 3.20
CA GLU A 176 -40.19 -21.03 2.11
C GLU A 176 -40.23 -19.49 1.93
N PRO A 177 -39.25 -18.88 1.24
CA PRO A 177 -39.14 -17.42 1.12
C PRO A 177 -40.38 -16.73 0.51
N GLY A 178 -41.18 -17.47 -0.27
CA GLY A 178 -42.43 -16.99 -0.85
C GLY A 178 -43.68 -17.16 0.03
N ALA A 179 -43.54 -17.72 1.24
CA ALA A 179 -44.66 -18.03 2.13
C ALA A 179 -44.73 -17.09 3.34
N LEU A 180 -45.93 -17.00 3.93
CA LEU A 180 -46.25 -16.13 5.07
C LEU A 180 -45.83 -14.67 4.81
N ASP A 181 -45.21 -14.00 5.79
CA ASP A 181 -44.87 -12.59 5.73
C ASP A 181 -43.42 -12.34 5.24
N CYS A 182 -42.69 -13.37 4.79
CA CYS A 182 -41.29 -13.21 4.36
C CYS A 182 -41.14 -12.21 3.20
N PRO A 183 -41.97 -12.26 2.13
CA PRO A 183 -41.90 -11.27 1.06
C PRO A 183 -42.18 -9.85 1.55
N GLN A 184 -43.17 -9.69 2.44
CA GLN A 184 -43.55 -8.40 3.02
C GLN A 184 -42.43 -7.82 3.89
N LEU A 185 -41.79 -8.64 4.72
CA LEU A 185 -40.65 -8.22 5.52
C LEU A 185 -39.51 -7.72 4.64
N ARG A 186 -39.18 -8.45 3.56
CA ARG A 186 -38.14 -8.04 2.62
C ARG A 186 -38.48 -6.70 1.96
N GLU A 187 -39.70 -6.55 1.44
CA GLU A 187 -40.14 -5.29 0.82
C GLU A 187 -40.05 -4.12 1.79
N ASP A 188 -40.52 -4.29 3.03
CA ASP A 188 -40.50 -3.25 4.05
C ASP A 188 -39.08 -2.88 4.52
N LEU A 189 -38.16 -3.86 4.55
CA LEU A 189 -36.74 -3.60 4.81
C LEU A 189 -36.13 -2.79 3.67
N LEU A 190 -36.28 -3.26 2.42
CA LEU A 190 -35.72 -2.60 1.23
C LEU A 190 -36.27 -1.19 1.01
N LYS A 191 -37.56 -0.96 1.28
CA LYS A 191 -38.17 0.36 1.19
C LYS A 191 -37.52 1.37 2.12
N ASP A 192 -37.17 0.94 3.32
CA ASP A 192 -36.55 1.80 4.32
C ASP A 192 -35.05 2.01 4.09
N LEU A 193 -34.35 1.08 3.44
CA LEU A 193 -32.95 1.25 3.02
C LEU A 193 -32.75 2.55 2.22
N HIS A 194 -33.67 2.86 1.30
CA HIS A 194 -33.62 4.05 0.45
C HIS A 194 -33.59 5.38 1.22
N GLN A 195 -34.03 5.39 2.50
CA GLN A 195 -33.96 6.57 3.36
C GLN A 195 -32.56 6.81 3.92
N TYR A 196 -31.80 5.73 4.15
CA TYR A 196 -30.44 5.76 4.71
C TYR A 196 -29.38 6.00 3.64
N GLU A 197 -29.60 5.51 2.41
CA GLU A 197 -28.73 5.72 1.25
C GLU A 197 -28.43 7.20 0.92
N ARG A 198 -29.34 8.13 1.26
CA ARG A 198 -29.22 9.56 0.92
C ARG A 198 -28.31 10.39 1.83
N LEU A 199 -27.84 9.86 2.97
CA LEU A 199 -27.23 10.66 4.04
C LEU A 199 -25.70 10.64 4.11
N GLN A 200 -24.96 9.93 3.25
CA GLN A 200 -23.49 9.92 3.30
C GLN A 200 -22.85 10.68 2.12
N LYS A 201 -22.22 11.83 2.41
CA LYS A 201 -21.16 12.40 1.55
C LYS A 201 -19.93 11.50 1.68
N PRO A 202 -19.38 10.94 0.59
CA PRO A 202 -18.23 10.06 0.68
C PRO A 202 -17.02 10.89 1.10
N THR A 203 -16.45 10.56 2.26
CA THR A 203 -15.09 10.98 2.59
C THR A 203 -14.18 10.10 1.75
N ARG A 204 -13.79 10.60 0.58
CA ARG A 204 -12.81 9.94 -0.30
C ARG A 204 -11.49 9.76 0.45
N LEU A 205 -11.30 8.61 1.09
CA LEU A 205 -9.97 8.12 1.41
C LEU A 205 -9.34 7.71 0.08
N SER A 206 -8.28 8.40 -0.30
CA SER A 206 -7.53 8.16 -1.54
C SER A 206 -6.82 6.80 -1.47
N PHE A 207 -7.54 5.74 -1.81
CA PHE A 207 -6.91 4.50 -2.26
C PHE A 207 -6.35 4.80 -3.65
N GLU A 208 -5.03 4.84 -3.81
CA GLU A 208 -4.45 4.67 -5.13
C GLU A 208 -4.88 3.28 -5.61
N GLU A 209 -5.80 3.29 -6.57
CA GLU A 209 -6.51 2.12 -7.07
C GLU A 209 -5.52 1.16 -7.73
N PHE A 210 -5.64 -0.14 -7.45
CA PHE A 210 -5.02 -1.15 -8.31
C PHE A 210 -5.35 -0.81 -9.76
N SER A 211 -4.33 -0.80 -10.61
CA SER A 211 -4.58 -0.71 -12.04
C SER A 211 -5.37 -1.92 -12.50
N GLU A 212 -6.22 -1.75 -13.50
CA GLU A 212 -6.98 -2.86 -14.12
C GLU A 212 -6.04 -3.99 -14.58
N LYS A 213 -4.81 -3.61 -14.98
CA LYS A 213 -3.75 -4.55 -15.34
C LYS A 213 -3.30 -5.40 -14.16
N GLU A 214 -3.05 -4.80 -13.00
CA GLU A 214 -2.66 -5.53 -11.78
C GLU A 214 -3.78 -6.47 -11.31
N ILE A 215 -5.05 -6.05 -11.42
CA ILE A 215 -6.20 -6.91 -11.09
C ILE A 215 -6.26 -8.12 -12.03
N ALA A 216 -6.11 -7.90 -13.33
CA ALA A 216 -6.10 -8.97 -14.33
C ALA A 216 -4.94 -9.96 -14.12
N GLU A 217 -3.73 -9.47 -13.80
CA GLU A 217 -2.56 -10.31 -13.51
C GLU A 217 -2.79 -11.20 -12.28
N ILE A 218 -3.40 -10.66 -11.22
CA ILE A 218 -3.75 -11.41 -10.01
C ILE A 218 -4.82 -12.47 -10.31
N GLN A 219 -5.83 -12.11 -11.11
CA GLN A 219 -6.89 -13.04 -11.51
C GLN A 219 -6.33 -14.20 -12.34
N GLU A 220 -5.50 -13.91 -13.34
CA GLU A 220 -4.86 -14.92 -14.17
C GLU A 220 -4.00 -15.88 -13.32
N ALA A 221 -3.22 -15.33 -12.39
CA ALA A 221 -2.42 -16.13 -11.46
C ALA A 221 -3.29 -17.07 -10.60
N TYR A 222 -4.42 -16.56 -10.13
CA TYR A 222 -5.37 -17.33 -9.33
C TYR A 222 -6.03 -18.45 -10.14
N GLU A 223 -6.41 -18.19 -11.39
CA GLU A 223 -6.98 -19.19 -12.30
C GLU A 223 -5.98 -20.31 -12.64
N LEU A 224 -4.68 -19.98 -12.74
CA LEU A 224 -3.63 -20.93 -13.10
C LEU A 224 -3.18 -21.84 -11.95
N GLY A 225 -3.13 -21.33 -10.72
CA GLY A 225 -2.55 -22.09 -9.59
C GLY A 225 -3.05 -21.68 -8.21
N GLY A 226 -4.16 -20.95 -8.13
CA GLY A 226 -4.75 -20.49 -6.89
C GLY A 226 -3.87 -19.51 -6.11
N LEU A 227 -4.04 -19.46 -4.79
CA LEU A 227 -3.34 -18.52 -3.91
C LEU A 227 -1.82 -18.67 -3.93
N SER A 228 -1.30 -19.88 -4.15
CA SER A 228 0.14 -20.12 -4.20
C SER A 228 0.78 -19.40 -5.39
N GLU A 229 0.17 -19.51 -6.56
CA GLU A 229 0.67 -18.86 -7.79
C GLU A 229 0.57 -17.32 -7.68
N VAL A 230 -0.50 -16.81 -7.08
CA VAL A 230 -0.63 -15.36 -6.77
C VAL A 230 0.52 -14.89 -5.90
N VAL A 231 0.82 -15.58 -4.80
CA VAL A 231 1.94 -15.23 -3.91
C VAL A 231 3.26 -15.30 -4.66
N THR A 232 3.52 -16.36 -5.42
CA THR A 232 4.76 -16.53 -6.18
C THR A 232 4.96 -15.42 -7.21
N ARG A 233 3.93 -15.04 -7.99
CA ARG A 233 4.05 -13.98 -8.99
C ARG A 233 4.27 -12.61 -8.37
N ILE A 234 3.53 -12.27 -7.31
CA ILE A 234 3.68 -10.98 -6.64
C ILE A 234 5.04 -10.92 -5.95
N GLN A 235 5.48 -12.00 -5.31
CA GLN A 235 6.81 -12.09 -4.71
C GLN A 235 7.90 -11.94 -5.78
N GLY A 236 7.76 -12.59 -6.94
CA GLY A 236 8.69 -12.42 -8.07
C GLY A 236 8.73 -11.00 -8.62
N SER A 237 7.58 -10.33 -8.74
CA SER A 237 7.48 -8.92 -9.14
C SER A 237 8.23 -8.00 -8.17
N LEU A 238 8.00 -8.20 -6.87
CA LEU A 238 8.67 -7.48 -5.80
C LEU A 238 10.19 -7.73 -5.76
N GLU A 239 10.61 -8.99 -5.91
CA GLU A 239 12.01 -9.38 -5.98
C GLU A 239 12.70 -8.81 -7.22
N THR A 240 11.99 -8.65 -8.35
CA THR A 240 12.55 -8.04 -9.57
C THR A 240 12.97 -6.59 -9.33
N ILE A 241 12.21 -5.83 -8.53
CA ILE A 241 12.54 -4.43 -8.20
C ILE A 241 13.70 -4.38 -7.20
N TRP A 242 13.62 -5.17 -6.12
CA TRP A 242 14.62 -5.13 -5.05
C TRP A 242 15.95 -5.79 -5.38
N ASN A 243 15.94 -6.77 -6.28
CA ASN A 243 17.13 -7.47 -6.74
C ASN A 243 17.56 -7.01 -8.14
N ALA A 244 16.96 -5.95 -8.69
CA ALA A 244 17.39 -5.37 -9.96
C ALA A 244 18.87 -4.99 -9.85
N HIS A 245 19.73 -5.69 -10.60
CA HIS A 245 21.14 -5.38 -10.65
C HIS A 245 21.36 -4.15 -11.52
N LEU A 246 22.16 -3.21 -11.04
CA LEU A 246 22.53 -2.01 -11.78
C LEU A 246 24.03 -1.74 -11.61
N ASP A 247 24.76 -1.87 -12.72
CA ASP A 247 26.21 -1.63 -12.79
C ASP A 247 26.50 -0.34 -13.54
N ILE A 248 27.00 0.66 -12.83
CA ILE A 248 27.29 1.99 -13.39
C ILE A 248 28.80 2.19 -13.49
N ALA A 249 29.33 2.30 -14.70
CA ALA A 249 30.75 2.58 -14.91
C ALA A 249 31.08 4.07 -14.77
N ILE A 250 31.98 4.43 -13.86
CA ILE A 250 32.53 5.77 -13.71
C ILE A 250 33.91 5.82 -14.37
N VAL A 251 34.02 6.58 -15.46
CA VAL A 251 35.24 6.66 -16.26
C VAL A 251 35.63 8.12 -16.46
N GLY A 252 36.92 8.38 -16.65
CA GLY A 252 37.44 9.74 -16.76
C GLY A 252 38.93 9.77 -16.48
N GLU A 253 39.52 10.95 -16.61
CA GLU A 253 40.96 11.09 -16.45
C GLU A 253 41.40 10.91 -14.99
N SER A 254 42.71 10.73 -14.79
CA SER A 254 43.28 10.87 -13.45
C SER A 254 43.04 12.29 -12.93
N GLY A 255 42.62 12.42 -11.67
CA GLY A 255 42.30 13.71 -11.07
C GLY A 255 40.95 14.30 -11.50
N ALA A 256 40.15 13.66 -12.36
CA ALA A 256 38.82 14.14 -12.76
C ALA A 256 37.77 14.13 -11.63
N GLY A 257 38.10 13.56 -10.47
CA GLY A 257 37.21 13.45 -9.32
C GLY A 257 36.30 12.22 -9.33
N LYS A 258 36.72 11.12 -9.99
CA LYS A 258 35.96 9.85 -10.08
C LYS A 258 35.64 9.25 -8.72
N SER A 259 36.67 9.00 -7.91
CA SER A 259 36.51 8.38 -6.60
C SER A 259 35.68 9.27 -5.65
N THR A 260 35.89 10.59 -5.66
CA THR A 260 35.05 11.54 -4.94
C THR A 260 33.59 11.51 -5.42
N PHE A 261 33.35 11.42 -6.74
CA PHE A 261 32.00 11.34 -7.29
C PHE A 261 31.29 10.04 -6.87
N VAL A 262 32.02 8.92 -6.83
CA VAL A 262 31.52 7.63 -6.31
C VAL A 262 31.10 7.77 -4.83
N ASN A 263 31.93 8.38 -3.99
CA ASN A 263 31.63 8.57 -2.56
C ASN A 263 30.41 9.47 -2.36
N VAL A 264 30.37 10.58 -3.09
CA VAL A 264 29.27 11.55 -3.06
C VAL A 264 27.94 10.93 -3.46
N LEU A 265 27.92 10.16 -4.57
CA LEU A 265 26.72 9.45 -5.00
C LEU A 265 26.28 8.40 -3.99
N ARG A 266 27.21 7.75 -3.28
CA ARG A 266 26.92 6.79 -2.20
C ARG A 266 26.58 7.48 -0.87
N GLY A 267 26.66 8.80 -0.80
CA GLY A 267 26.43 9.59 0.41
C GLY A 267 27.50 9.44 1.49
N MET A 268 28.68 8.90 1.14
CA MET A 268 29.82 8.63 2.03
C MET A 268 30.81 9.80 2.06
N THR A 269 31.59 9.90 3.14
CA THR A 269 32.77 10.78 3.21
C THR A 269 33.99 10.10 2.62
N ASP A 270 35.01 10.87 2.24
CA ASP A 270 36.23 10.32 1.61
C ASP A 270 37.08 9.50 2.61
N GLU A 271 36.89 9.74 3.91
CA GLU A 271 37.61 9.08 5.01
C GLU A 271 36.86 7.88 5.61
N GLU A 272 35.63 7.58 5.17
CA GLU A 272 34.83 6.47 5.67
C GLU A 272 35.39 5.11 5.22
N GLU A 273 35.30 4.09 6.07
CA GLU A 273 35.69 2.73 5.70
C GLU A 273 34.84 2.23 4.52
N GLY A 274 35.49 1.78 3.45
CA GLY A 274 34.82 1.38 2.21
C GLY A 274 34.49 2.54 1.24
N ALA A 275 34.95 3.76 1.53
CA ALA A 275 34.99 4.84 0.56
C ALA A 275 36.02 4.54 -0.55
N ALA A 276 35.76 5.06 -1.75
CA ALA A 276 36.71 5.03 -2.84
C ALA A 276 37.88 5.96 -2.54
N ALA A 277 39.09 5.41 -2.54
CA ALA A 277 40.30 6.15 -2.19
C ALA A 277 40.52 7.33 -3.14
N THR A 278 40.52 8.55 -2.59
CA THR A 278 40.74 9.79 -3.35
C THR A 278 42.21 10.18 -3.34
N GLY A 279 42.67 10.81 -4.42
CA GLY A 279 44.07 11.20 -4.58
C GLY A 279 44.31 12.06 -5.82
N VAL A 280 45.46 12.75 -5.83
CA VAL A 280 45.87 13.62 -6.94
C VAL A 280 46.44 12.81 -8.11
N THR A 281 47.08 11.68 -7.82
CA THR A 281 47.60 10.71 -8.80
C THR A 281 46.60 9.59 -9.05
N GLU A 282 46.83 8.79 -10.09
CA GLU A 282 45.99 7.64 -10.40
C GLU A 282 45.98 6.64 -9.22
N THR A 283 44.83 6.53 -8.55
CA THR A 283 44.63 5.66 -7.39
C THR A 283 44.08 4.28 -7.79
N THR A 284 43.40 4.19 -8.94
CA THR A 284 42.65 3.00 -9.36
C THR A 284 43.29 2.38 -10.61
N MET A 285 43.91 1.20 -10.45
CA MET A 285 44.60 0.48 -11.54
C MET A 285 43.78 -0.66 -12.16
N LYS A 286 42.66 -1.03 -11.53
CA LYS A 286 41.72 -2.06 -11.98
C LYS A 286 40.28 -1.60 -11.74
N PRO A 287 39.29 -2.03 -12.54
CA PRO A 287 37.88 -1.79 -12.24
C PRO A 287 37.56 -2.21 -10.81
N THR A 288 37.09 -1.27 -9.98
CA THR A 288 36.84 -1.52 -8.56
C THR A 288 35.37 -1.27 -8.24
N PRO A 289 34.63 -2.28 -7.73
CA PRO A 289 33.21 -2.14 -7.43
C PRO A 289 33.00 -1.45 -6.08
N TYR A 290 32.04 -0.52 -6.04
CA TYR A 290 31.59 0.17 -4.85
C TYR A 290 30.06 0.06 -4.74
N PRO A 291 29.55 -0.97 -4.05
CA PRO A 291 28.12 -1.12 -3.81
C PRO A 291 27.55 0.04 -2.98
N TYR A 292 26.30 0.41 -3.24
CA TYR A 292 25.60 1.39 -2.42
C TYR A 292 25.36 0.86 -1.00
N PRO A 293 25.57 1.69 0.05
CA PRO A 293 25.21 1.30 1.41
C PRO A 293 23.72 0.95 1.51
N GLY A 294 23.41 -0.30 1.84
CA GLY A 294 22.03 -0.80 1.93
C GLY A 294 21.42 -1.34 0.63
N HIS A 295 22.04 -1.09 -0.51
CA HIS A 295 21.60 -1.56 -1.82
C HIS A 295 22.75 -2.22 -2.58
N ALA A 296 23.13 -3.42 -2.16
CA ALA A 296 24.30 -4.12 -2.70
C ALA A 296 24.17 -4.49 -4.20
N ASN A 297 22.95 -4.50 -4.73
CA ASN A 297 22.61 -4.73 -6.12
C ASN A 297 22.81 -3.51 -7.03
N VAL A 298 23.07 -2.33 -6.46
CA VAL A 298 23.43 -1.12 -7.21
C VAL A 298 24.91 -0.85 -6.96
N VAL A 299 25.72 -0.94 -8.00
CA VAL A 299 27.18 -0.89 -7.92
C VAL A 299 27.73 0.23 -8.79
N LEU A 300 28.46 1.16 -8.16
CA LEU A 300 29.29 2.13 -8.88
C LEU A 300 30.67 1.53 -9.10
N TRP A 301 31.13 1.50 -10.34
CA TRP A 301 32.45 0.99 -10.69
C TRP A 301 33.39 2.14 -10.97
N ASP A 302 34.38 2.35 -10.09
CA ASP A 302 35.47 3.28 -10.38
C ASP A 302 36.44 2.60 -11.35
N LEU A 303 36.55 3.14 -12.56
CA LEU A 303 37.40 2.59 -13.60
C LEU A 303 38.77 3.30 -13.64
N PRO A 304 39.83 2.61 -14.12
CA PRO A 304 41.14 3.21 -14.26
C PRO A 304 41.13 4.49 -15.11
N GLY A 305 42.05 5.40 -14.82
CA GLY A 305 42.10 6.69 -15.50
C GLY A 305 42.34 6.55 -17.00
N ILE A 306 41.64 7.34 -17.80
CA ILE A 306 42.00 7.52 -19.22
C ILE A 306 43.03 8.63 -19.36
N GLY A 307 43.92 8.54 -20.34
CA GLY A 307 44.90 9.62 -20.60
C GLY A 307 46.37 9.21 -20.60
N THR A 308 46.69 7.91 -20.62
CA THR A 308 48.04 7.48 -20.98
C THR A 308 48.34 7.85 -22.45
N PRO A 309 49.59 8.17 -22.82
CA PRO A 309 49.94 8.57 -24.20
C PRO A 309 49.56 7.54 -25.27
N ASN A 310 49.38 6.27 -24.88
CA ASN A 310 49.01 5.15 -25.75
C ASN A 310 47.54 4.71 -25.56
N PHE A 311 46.68 5.58 -25.03
CA PHE A 311 45.28 5.25 -24.79
C PHE A 311 44.56 4.87 -26.10
N ARG A 312 43.92 3.69 -26.11
CA ARG A 312 43.04 3.24 -27.19
C ARG A 312 41.71 2.85 -26.58
N ALA A 313 40.64 3.56 -26.97
CA ALA A 313 39.31 3.42 -26.39
C ALA A 313 38.80 1.98 -26.44
N ASP A 314 38.87 1.31 -27.59
CA ASP A 314 38.36 -0.07 -27.75
C ASP A 314 39.09 -1.06 -26.84
N LYS A 315 40.42 -1.01 -26.83
CA LYS A 315 41.25 -1.88 -25.96
C LYS A 315 41.00 -1.60 -24.49
N TYR A 316 40.79 -0.34 -24.13
CA TYR A 316 40.46 0.04 -22.77
C TYR A 316 39.11 -0.56 -22.37
N LEU A 317 38.08 -0.42 -23.21
CA LEU A 317 36.75 -0.98 -22.97
C LEU A 317 36.78 -2.52 -22.83
N GLU A 318 37.57 -3.22 -23.64
CA GLU A 318 37.82 -4.65 -23.47
C GLU A 318 38.47 -4.97 -22.12
N THR A 319 39.50 -4.20 -21.73
CA THR A 319 40.26 -4.42 -20.49
C THR A 319 39.40 -4.21 -19.24
N VAL A 320 38.47 -3.26 -19.29
CA VAL A 320 37.53 -3.01 -18.19
C VAL A 320 36.25 -3.85 -18.28
N GLU A 321 36.19 -4.78 -19.24
CA GLU A 321 35.07 -5.69 -19.49
C GLU A 321 33.74 -4.94 -19.67
N PHE A 322 33.69 -3.99 -20.63
CA PHE A 322 32.59 -3.05 -20.83
C PHE A 322 31.17 -3.67 -20.87
N SER A 323 31.06 -4.94 -21.28
CA SER A 323 29.78 -5.66 -21.39
C SER A 323 29.04 -5.77 -20.05
N ARG A 324 29.76 -5.70 -18.92
CA ARG A 324 29.18 -5.83 -17.58
C ARG A 324 28.33 -4.64 -17.15
N TYR A 325 28.58 -3.45 -17.70
CA TYR A 325 27.94 -2.22 -17.22
C TYR A 325 26.65 -1.94 -17.98
N ASP A 326 25.67 -1.37 -17.28
CA ASP A 326 24.42 -0.93 -17.89
C ASP A 326 24.61 0.35 -18.70
N PHE A 327 25.35 1.29 -18.14
CA PHE A 327 25.71 2.54 -18.80
C PHE A 327 27.00 3.12 -18.21
N PHE A 328 27.52 4.14 -18.88
CA PHE A 328 28.76 4.81 -18.53
C PHE A 328 28.52 6.27 -18.11
N ILE A 329 29.27 6.74 -17.13
CA ILE A 329 29.37 8.15 -16.76
C ILE A 329 30.80 8.59 -17.03
N ILE A 330 30.97 9.48 -18.00
CA ILE A 330 32.26 10.04 -18.40
C ILE A 330 32.48 11.35 -17.64
N LEU A 331 33.40 11.36 -16.69
CA LEU A 331 33.83 12.54 -15.95
C LEU A 331 35.00 13.23 -16.64
N ALA A 332 34.87 14.55 -16.84
CA ALA A 332 35.93 15.41 -17.32
C ALA A 332 36.07 16.65 -16.43
N SER A 333 37.29 16.92 -15.96
CA SER A 333 37.62 18.15 -15.23
C SER A 333 38.50 19.08 -16.07
N GLU A 334 38.48 20.38 -15.79
CA GLU A 334 39.30 21.45 -16.42
C GLU A 334 39.21 21.61 -17.95
N ARG A 335 39.71 20.67 -18.76
CA ARG A 335 39.65 20.78 -20.23
C ARG A 335 39.05 19.54 -20.85
N PHE A 336 38.14 19.75 -21.80
CA PHE A 336 37.64 18.68 -22.64
C PHE A 336 38.76 18.17 -23.57
N LYS A 337 39.13 16.89 -23.44
CA LYS A 337 40.19 16.23 -24.22
C LYS A 337 39.62 15.23 -25.25
N GLU A 338 40.38 14.97 -26.31
CA GLU A 338 40.01 14.03 -27.39
C GLU A 338 39.74 12.61 -26.89
N ASN A 339 40.44 12.17 -25.83
CA ASN A 339 40.24 10.85 -25.24
C ASN A 339 38.79 10.62 -24.77
N HIS A 340 38.10 11.66 -24.29
CA HIS A 340 36.70 11.54 -23.91
C HIS A 340 35.78 11.29 -25.11
N VAL A 341 36.10 11.88 -26.27
CA VAL A 341 35.35 11.69 -27.51
C VAL A 341 35.52 10.27 -28.02
N HIS A 342 36.77 9.81 -28.12
CA HIS A 342 37.06 8.45 -28.60
C HIS A 342 36.41 7.40 -27.69
N LEU A 343 36.43 7.63 -26.37
CA LEU A 343 35.76 6.75 -25.43
C LEU A 343 34.23 6.76 -25.63
N ALA A 344 33.61 7.94 -25.74
CA ALA A 344 32.18 8.05 -25.96
C ALA A 344 31.74 7.39 -27.29
N GLN A 345 32.51 7.58 -28.36
CA GLN A 345 32.26 6.91 -29.65
C GLN A 345 32.35 5.39 -29.52
N ALA A 346 33.38 4.87 -28.85
CA ALA A 346 33.54 3.44 -28.64
C ALA A 346 32.40 2.85 -27.78
N ILE A 347 31.91 3.58 -26.77
CA ILE A 347 30.76 3.16 -25.95
C ILE A 347 29.48 3.06 -26.80
N VAL A 348 29.21 4.07 -27.64
CA VAL A 348 28.04 4.06 -28.53
C VAL A 348 28.13 2.96 -29.60
N GLN A 349 29.33 2.69 -30.14
CA GLN A 349 29.57 1.57 -31.06
C GLN A 349 29.28 0.22 -30.43
N GLN A 350 29.37 0.10 -29.11
CA GLN A 350 29.03 -1.08 -28.33
C GLN A 350 27.56 -1.07 -27.84
N GLU A 351 26.72 -0.20 -28.39
CA GLU A 351 25.28 -0.08 -28.09
C GLU A 351 24.98 0.24 -26.62
N LYS A 352 25.93 0.88 -25.91
CA LYS A 352 25.76 1.32 -24.52
C LYS A 352 25.49 2.82 -24.45
N GLN A 353 24.72 3.22 -23.45
CA GLN A 353 24.45 4.63 -23.17
C GLN A 353 25.58 5.24 -22.34
N PHE A 354 25.79 6.55 -22.51
CA PHE A 354 26.71 7.31 -21.67
C PHE A 354 26.17 8.68 -21.29
N TYR A 355 26.62 9.17 -20.14
CA TYR A 355 26.35 10.52 -19.65
C TYR A 355 27.65 11.26 -19.49
N PHE A 356 27.75 12.47 -20.05
CA PHE A 356 28.95 13.29 -19.93
C PHE A 356 28.80 14.29 -18.80
N ILE A 357 29.69 14.22 -17.82
CA ILE A 357 29.69 15.10 -16.66
C ILE A 357 30.97 15.92 -16.65
N ARG A 358 30.77 17.22 -16.67
CA ARG A 358 31.81 18.21 -16.45
C ARG A 358 31.90 18.50 -14.95
N THR A 359 32.97 18.01 -14.31
CA THR A 359 33.18 18.15 -12.86
C THR A 359 34.02 19.37 -12.51
N LYS A 360 34.07 19.71 -11.22
CA LYS A 360 34.86 20.82 -10.65
C LYS A 360 34.47 22.21 -11.17
N ILE A 361 33.18 22.41 -11.44
CA ILE A 361 32.63 23.69 -11.89
C ILE A 361 32.88 24.82 -10.88
N ASP A 362 32.93 24.48 -9.60
CA ASP A 362 33.35 25.39 -8.52
C ASP A 362 34.74 26.01 -8.77
N ASN A 363 35.71 25.21 -9.23
CA ASN A 363 37.04 25.70 -9.58
C ASN A 363 37.03 26.56 -10.86
N ASP A 364 36.26 26.16 -11.88
CA ASP A 364 36.13 26.92 -13.12
C ASP A 364 35.55 28.32 -12.85
N LEU A 365 34.50 28.40 -12.02
CA LEU A 365 33.89 29.68 -11.62
C LEU A 365 34.83 30.54 -10.79
N GLU A 366 35.54 29.95 -9.84
CA GLU A 366 36.51 30.66 -9.01
C GLU A 366 37.68 31.21 -9.85
N ALA A 367 38.14 30.47 -10.86
CA ALA A 367 39.15 30.95 -11.80
C ALA A 367 38.66 32.15 -12.63
N GLU A 368 37.42 32.11 -13.12
CA GLU A 368 36.82 33.23 -13.88
C GLU A 368 36.60 34.47 -13.02
N ARG A 369 36.24 34.31 -11.74
CA ARG A 369 36.05 35.43 -10.79
C ARG A 369 37.31 36.27 -10.55
N ARG A 370 38.50 35.67 -10.72
CA ARG A 370 39.78 36.37 -10.55
C ARG A 370 40.15 37.29 -11.71
N LYS A 371 39.37 37.29 -12.81
CA LYS A 371 39.59 38.17 -13.95
C LYS A 371 39.22 39.62 -13.62
N LYS A 372 39.86 40.57 -14.31
CA LYS A 372 39.64 42.01 -14.10
C LYS A 372 38.18 42.45 -14.30
N ASN A 373 37.49 41.83 -15.25
CA ASN A 373 36.05 42.01 -15.52
C ASN A 373 35.42 40.61 -15.63
N PRO A 374 34.98 40.00 -14.52
CA PRO A 374 34.51 38.62 -14.54
C PRO A 374 33.13 38.53 -15.22
N PRO A 375 32.91 37.55 -16.10
CA PRO A 375 31.57 37.24 -16.62
C PRO A 375 30.65 36.77 -15.49
N THR A 376 29.33 36.80 -15.75
CA THR A 376 28.36 36.26 -14.78
C THR A 376 28.48 34.74 -14.71
N GLU A 377 28.09 34.16 -13.57
CA GLU A 377 28.09 32.70 -13.37
C GLU A 377 27.32 31.97 -14.48
N ALA A 378 26.14 32.47 -14.86
CA ALA A 378 25.34 31.92 -15.95
C ALA A 378 26.07 31.92 -17.30
N GLN A 379 26.81 32.99 -17.62
CA GLN A 379 27.59 33.08 -18.86
C GLN A 379 28.73 32.06 -18.89
N VAL A 380 29.42 31.85 -17.76
CA VAL A 380 30.49 30.85 -17.66
C VAL A 380 29.93 29.44 -17.84
N LEU A 381 28.85 29.11 -17.14
CA LEU A 381 28.19 27.80 -17.23
C LEU A 381 27.71 27.53 -18.67
N GLU A 382 27.06 28.51 -19.30
CA GLU A 382 26.60 28.37 -20.68
C GLU A 382 27.76 28.16 -21.67
N ALA A 383 28.87 28.90 -21.50
CA ALA A 383 30.05 28.76 -22.33
C ALA A 383 30.70 27.37 -22.19
N ILE A 384 30.86 26.87 -20.96
CA ILE A 384 31.42 25.53 -20.70
C ILE A 384 30.51 24.44 -21.27
N LYS A 385 29.18 24.56 -21.07
CA LYS A 385 28.22 23.59 -21.58
C LYS A 385 28.23 23.53 -23.11
N LYS A 386 28.21 24.70 -23.77
CA LYS A 386 28.29 24.81 -25.24
C LYS A 386 29.60 24.28 -25.80
N ASP A 387 30.73 24.51 -25.13
CA ASP A 387 32.02 23.96 -25.55
C ASP A 387 32.01 22.42 -25.57
N CYS A 388 31.52 21.81 -24.48
CA CYS A 388 31.40 20.35 -24.37
C CYS A 388 30.44 19.79 -25.44
N GLN A 389 29.25 20.38 -25.58
CA GLN A 389 28.26 19.98 -26.58
C GLN A 389 28.79 20.13 -28.00
N SER A 390 29.45 21.24 -28.34
CA SER A 390 30.01 21.46 -29.67
C SER A 390 31.05 20.41 -30.03
N LYS A 391 31.91 20.03 -29.08
CA LYS A 391 32.95 19.01 -29.30
C LYS A 391 32.36 17.61 -29.49
N LEU A 392 31.36 17.24 -28.70
CA LEU A 392 30.63 15.97 -28.85
C LEU A 392 29.86 15.92 -30.18
N SER A 393 29.12 16.98 -30.52
CA SER A 393 28.38 17.06 -31.78
C SER A 393 29.28 16.96 -33.01
N LYS A 394 30.46 17.61 -33.00
CA LYS A 394 31.45 17.49 -34.09
C LYS A 394 31.95 16.07 -34.30
N ALA A 395 31.88 15.22 -33.27
CA ALA A 395 32.26 13.83 -33.32
C ALA A 395 31.09 12.88 -33.67
N GLY A 396 29.95 13.43 -34.07
CA GLY A 396 28.74 12.65 -34.38
C GLY A 396 27.90 12.26 -33.16
N LEU A 397 28.19 12.82 -31.97
CA LEU A 397 27.49 12.54 -30.72
C LEU A 397 26.56 13.71 -30.34
N SER A 398 25.69 14.13 -31.26
CA SER A 398 24.82 15.32 -31.06
C SER A 398 23.78 15.15 -29.96
N ASP A 399 23.38 13.91 -29.66
CA ASP A 399 22.36 13.59 -28.66
C ASP A 399 22.94 13.44 -27.25
N ALA A 400 24.26 13.61 -27.09
CA ALA A 400 24.95 13.42 -25.82
C ALA A 400 24.46 14.39 -24.74
N LYS A 401 24.07 13.83 -23.59
CA LYS A 401 23.64 14.59 -22.42
C LYS A 401 24.86 15.11 -21.66
N VAL A 402 24.92 16.43 -21.47
CA VAL A 402 26.03 17.12 -20.78
C VAL A 402 25.51 17.78 -19.51
N PHE A 403 26.12 17.43 -18.38
CA PHE A 403 25.81 17.98 -17.05
C PHE A 403 27.02 18.68 -16.46
N LEU A 404 26.82 19.85 -15.87
CA LEU A 404 27.83 20.60 -15.14
C LEU A 404 27.65 20.38 -13.63
N LEU A 405 28.62 19.76 -12.95
CA LEU A 405 28.50 19.39 -11.54
C LEU A 405 29.68 19.86 -10.69
N SER A 406 29.41 20.03 -9.39
CA SER A 406 30.42 20.10 -8.34
C SER A 406 30.12 19.05 -7.27
N ASN A 407 31.11 18.23 -6.94
CA ASN A 407 30.98 17.18 -5.93
C ASN A 407 30.75 17.74 -4.51
N PHE A 408 31.07 19.03 -4.30
CA PHE A 408 30.92 19.71 -3.00
C PHE A 408 29.60 20.46 -2.86
N TYR A 409 28.89 20.73 -3.97
CA TYR A 409 27.66 21.54 -3.99
C TYR A 409 26.55 20.82 -4.76
N LEU A 410 26.01 19.74 -4.19
CA LEU A 410 24.98 18.89 -4.83
C LEU A 410 23.65 19.60 -5.07
N ASN A 411 23.38 20.67 -4.34
CA ASN A 411 22.18 21.49 -4.50
C ASN A 411 22.34 22.62 -5.55
N LYS A 412 23.45 22.64 -6.30
CA LYS A 412 23.74 23.62 -7.34
C LYS A 412 23.95 22.95 -8.70
N PHE A 413 23.96 23.78 -9.74
CA PHE A 413 24.25 23.39 -11.12
C PHE A 413 23.27 22.33 -11.65
N ASP A 414 23.75 21.33 -12.41
CA ASP A 414 22.92 20.37 -13.14
C ASP A 414 22.66 19.05 -12.37
N PHE A 415 22.92 18.96 -11.05
CA PHE A 415 22.81 17.68 -10.32
C PHE A 415 21.39 17.11 -10.35
N GLN A 416 20.39 17.94 -10.07
CA GLN A 416 18.98 17.55 -10.15
C GLN A 416 18.60 17.12 -11.58
N ALA A 417 19.06 17.86 -12.60
CA ALA A 417 18.77 17.52 -13.99
C ALA A 417 19.44 16.19 -14.41
N PHE A 418 20.62 15.89 -13.86
CA PHE A 418 21.31 14.62 -14.04
C PHE A 418 20.50 13.46 -13.44
N GLU A 419 20.04 13.59 -12.20
CA GLU A 419 19.16 12.59 -11.57
C GLU A 419 17.87 12.37 -12.36
N GLU A 420 17.20 13.46 -12.77
CA GLU A 420 15.96 13.39 -13.57
C GLU A 420 16.17 12.74 -14.93
N THR A 421 17.34 12.92 -15.55
CA THR A 421 17.65 12.28 -16.84
C THR A 421 17.88 10.78 -16.68
N LEU A 422 18.67 10.39 -15.66
CA LEU A 422 18.85 8.96 -15.34
C LEU A 422 17.51 8.30 -15.02
N GLU A 423 16.63 9.02 -14.32
CA GLU A 423 15.28 8.52 -14.05
C GLU A 423 14.47 8.26 -15.32
N GLN A 424 14.57 9.12 -16.33
CA GLN A 424 13.79 9.00 -17.56
C GLN A 424 14.29 7.93 -18.52
N GLU A 425 15.61 7.67 -18.54
CA GLU A 425 16.24 6.80 -19.55
C GLU A 425 16.48 5.37 -19.06
N LEU A 426 16.45 5.12 -17.74
CA LEU A 426 16.59 3.77 -17.19
C LEU A 426 15.29 2.97 -17.29
N ALA A 427 15.42 1.66 -17.54
CA ALA A 427 14.30 0.72 -17.44
C ALA A 427 13.65 0.81 -16.05
N THR A 428 12.32 0.71 -15.97
CA THR A 428 11.54 1.03 -14.75
C THR A 428 12.06 0.35 -13.48
N HIS A 429 12.45 -0.92 -13.53
CA HIS A 429 12.97 -1.64 -12.35
C HIS A 429 14.38 -1.15 -11.93
N LYS A 430 15.25 -0.82 -12.90
CA LYS A 430 16.59 -0.24 -12.64
C LYS A 430 16.48 1.21 -12.15
N GLN A 431 15.55 1.98 -12.71
CA GLN A 431 15.22 3.32 -12.24
C GLN A 431 14.81 3.31 -10.77
N GLN A 432 13.89 2.41 -10.39
CA GLN A 432 13.43 2.29 -9.01
C GLN A 432 14.56 1.88 -8.06
N ALA A 433 15.37 0.88 -8.44
CA ALA A 433 16.54 0.48 -7.66
C ALA A 433 17.55 1.62 -7.47
N PHE A 434 17.85 2.36 -8.55
CA PHE A 434 18.71 3.54 -8.50
C PHE A 434 18.15 4.61 -7.56
N LEU A 435 16.89 5.00 -7.76
CA LEU A 435 16.23 6.05 -6.97
C LEU A 435 16.18 5.69 -5.47
N LEU A 436 15.91 4.44 -5.11
CA LEU A 436 15.92 3.99 -3.72
C LEU A 436 17.33 4.05 -3.11
N SER A 437 18.38 3.79 -3.91
CA SER A 437 19.78 3.85 -3.47
C SER A 437 20.33 5.26 -3.27
N LEU A 438 19.72 6.30 -3.86
CA LEU A 438 20.21 7.68 -3.77
C LEU A 438 20.22 8.20 -2.32
N PRO A 439 21.18 9.03 -1.92
CA PRO A 439 21.20 9.60 -0.58
C PRO A 439 20.08 10.64 -0.40
N ASN A 440 19.55 10.76 0.82
CA ASN A 440 18.45 11.68 1.13
C ASN A 440 18.94 13.12 1.33
N VAL A 441 19.44 13.73 0.25
CA VAL A 441 20.03 15.08 0.26
C VAL A 441 19.04 16.20 -0.08
N SER A 442 17.86 15.85 -0.60
CA SER A 442 16.80 16.80 -0.94
C SER A 442 15.43 16.26 -0.56
N THR A 443 14.48 17.16 -0.28
CA THR A 443 13.08 16.80 -0.03
C THR A 443 12.43 16.19 -1.27
N VAL A 444 12.88 16.57 -2.47
CA VAL A 444 12.43 16.03 -3.74
C VAL A 444 12.75 14.55 -3.86
N ILE A 445 13.98 14.12 -3.52
CA ILE A 445 14.38 12.70 -3.53
C ILE A 445 13.55 11.91 -2.53
N ILE A 446 13.38 12.43 -1.31
CA ILE A 446 12.57 11.78 -0.26
C ILE A 446 11.13 11.56 -0.75
N GLU A 447 10.52 12.56 -1.38
CA GLU A 447 9.16 12.46 -1.89
C GLU A 447 9.06 11.48 -3.07
N LYS A 448 10.05 11.45 -3.96
CA LYS A 448 10.11 10.47 -5.05
C LYS A 448 10.24 9.04 -4.52
N LYS A 449 11.11 8.79 -3.55
CA LYS A 449 11.24 7.49 -2.87
C LYS A 449 9.94 7.06 -2.22
N LYS A 450 9.29 7.97 -1.48
CA LYS A 450 7.98 7.74 -0.89
C LYS A 450 6.97 7.28 -1.94
N LYS A 451 6.84 7.99 -3.06
CA LYS A 451 5.91 7.61 -4.14
C LYS A 451 6.21 6.23 -4.74
N VAL A 452 7.48 5.88 -4.92
CA VAL A 452 7.86 4.54 -5.39
C VAL A 452 7.46 3.47 -4.37
N LEU A 453 7.80 3.66 -3.10
CA LEU A 453 7.49 2.69 -2.05
C LEU A 453 5.98 2.56 -1.82
N GLN A 454 5.22 3.66 -1.92
CA GLN A 454 3.77 3.69 -1.75
C GLN A 454 3.05 2.79 -2.75
N ARG A 455 3.49 2.81 -4.02
CA ARG A 455 2.95 1.94 -5.09
C ARG A 455 3.14 0.45 -4.82
N GLU A 456 4.12 0.07 -4.01
CA GLU A 456 4.46 -1.32 -3.73
C GLU A 456 3.84 -1.83 -2.42
N ILE A 457 3.22 -0.96 -1.60
CA ILE A 457 2.64 -1.33 -0.30
C ILE A 457 1.59 -2.42 -0.45
N TRP A 458 0.73 -2.34 -1.48
CA TRP A 458 -0.33 -3.33 -1.68
C TRP A 458 0.23 -4.73 -1.92
N LYS A 459 1.35 -4.86 -2.65
CA LYS A 459 1.98 -6.17 -2.92
C LYS A 459 2.48 -6.80 -1.61
N VAL A 460 3.11 -6.00 -0.76
CA VAL A 460 3.57 -6.44 0.56
C VAL A 460 2.39 -6.81 1.45
N ALA A 461 1.35 -5.98 1.50
CA ALA A 461 0.16 -6.24 2.30
C ALA A 461 -0.59 -7.50 1.86
N LEU A 462 -0.64 -7.77 0.54
CA LEU A 462 -1.27 -8.97 -0.03
C LEU A 462 -0.47 -10.24 0.29
N ILE A 463 0.85 -10.22 0.17
CA ILE A 463 1.66 -11.37 0.58
C ILE A 463 1.51 -11.63 2.09
N SER A 464 1.57 -10.58 2.92
CA SER A 464 1.41 -10.72 4.38
C SER A 464 0.07 -11.35 4.74
N SER A 465 -1.02 -10.91 4.09
CA SER A 465 -2.37 -11.40 4.39
C SER A 465 -2.62 -12.82 3.86
N LEU A 466 -2.11 -13.17 2.67
CA LEU A 466 -2.30 -14.50 2.07
C LEU A 466 -1.52 -15.59 2.80
N VAL A 467 -0.29 -15.29 3.26
CA VAL A 467 0.54 -16.25 3.99
C VAL A 467 -0.02 -16.57 5.38
N ALA A 468 -0.81 -15.67 5.97
CA ALA A 468 -1.51 -15.92 7.23
C ALA A 468 -2.74 -16.84 7.09
N ALA A 469 -3.27 -17.02 5.87
CA ALA A 469 -4.56 -17.66 5.63
C ALA A 469 -4.50 -19.13 5.16
N VAL A 470 -3.33 -19.64 4.71
CA VAL A 470 -3.23 -20.97 4.07
C VAL A 470 -2.17 -21.86 4.76
N PRO A 471 -2.52 -23.08 5.23
CA PRO A 471 -1.55 -24.11 5.61
C PRO A 471 -0.93 -24.79 4.36
N LEU A 472 0.25 -24.36 3.89
CA LEU A 472 0.95 -24.94 2.72
C LEU A 472 2.11 -25.90 3.14
N PRO A 473 2.10 -27.18 2.74
CA PRO A 473 3.21 -28.10 3.01
C PRO A 473 4.50 -27.69 2.29
N GLY A 474 5.64 -27.63 3.00
CA GLY A 474 6.98 -27.47 2.40
C GLY A 474 7.63 -26.08 2.52
N LEU A 475 6.90 -25.06 2.99
CA LEU A 475 7.44 -23.74 3.34
C LEU A 475 7.34 -23.53 4.85
N ALA A 476 8.42 -23.10 5.50
CA ALA A 476 8.46 -22.95 6.95
C ALA A 476 7.52 -21.82 7.43
N PHE A 477 6.57 -22.18 8.31
CA PHE A 477 5.46 -21.38 8.84
C PHE A 477 5.88 -20.29 9.85
N THR A 478 6.26 -19.08 9.41
CA THR A 478 6.61 -17.97 10.33
C THR A 478 6.18 -16.53 9.93
N CYS A 479 5.39 -16.31 8.87
CA CYS A 479 5.65 -15.16 7.99
C CYS A 479 4.80 -13.86 7.99
N ASP A 480 3.92 -13.52 8.93
CA ASP A 480 3.30 -12.17 8.91
C ASP A 480 4.26 -11.06 9.44
N VAL A 481 4.72 -11.22 10.68
CA VAL A 481 5.55 -10.19 11.35
C VAL A 481 6.97 -10.09 10.76
N THR A 482 7.58 -11.19 10.29
CA THR A 482 8.95 -11.16 9.76
C THR A 482 9.07 -10.48 8.40
N ILE A 483 8.08 -10.65 7.51
CA ILE A 483 8.05 -9.97 6.20
C ILE A 483 7.91 -8.46 6.43
N LEU A 484 6.96 -8.07 7.29
CA LEU A 484 6.74 -6.67 7.65
C LEU A 484 7.97 -6.06 8.34
N LEU A 485 8.62 -6.79 9.25
CA LEU A 485 9.87 -6.33 9.87
C LEU A 485 10.97 -6.08 8.85
N LYS A 486 11.19 -7.02 7.92
CA LYS A 486 12.20 -6.88 6.87
C LYS A 486 11.90 -5.67 5.99
N LYS A 487 10.63 -5.46 5.63
CA LYS A 487 10.20 -4.34 4.77
C LYS A 487 10.28 -2.99 5.47
N LEU A 488 9.78 -2.88 6.70
CA LEU A 488 9.90 -1.65 7.49
C LEU A 488 11.36 -1.31 7.79
N SER A 489 12.22 -2.32 7.99
CA SER A 489 13.66 -2.11 8.13
C SER A 489 14.28 -1.55 6.85
N SER A 490 13.87 -2.06 5.68
CA SER A 490 14.25 -1.50 4.38
C SER A 490 13.80 -0.05 4.27
N TYR A 491 12.53 0.27 4.55
CA TYR A 491 12.03 1.66 4.45
C TYR A 491 12.81 2.61 5.35
N ARG A 492 13.09 2.20 6.59
CA ARG A 492 13.91 2.99 7.52
C ARG A 492 15.30 3.28 6.96
N GLN A 493 15.91 2.30 6.30
CA GLN A 493 17.20 2.45 5.62
C GLN A 493 17.10 3.34 4.38
N ASP A 494 16.09 3.12 3.53
CA ASP A 494 15.82 3.91 2.32
C ASP A 494 15.63 5.41 2.67
N PHE A 495 14.99 5.70 3.81
CA PHE A 495 14.82 7.05 4.36
C PHE A 495 16.00 7.55 5.21
N GLY A 496 17.08 6.78 5.33
CA GLY A 496 18.32 7.19 5.99
C GLY A 496 18.20 7.40 7.51
N LEU A 497 17.25 6.69 8.13
CA LEU A 497 16.94 6.79 9.56
C LEU A 497 17.57 5.64 10.38
N ASP A 498 18.37 4.79 9.73
CA ASP A 498 19.23 3.82 10.40
C ASP A 498 20.46 4.49 11.02
N ALA A 499 21.12 3.78 11.94
CA ALA A 499 22.24 4.35 12.71
C ALA A 499 23.43 4.74 11.83
N ALA A 500 23.74 3.97 10.78
CA ALA A 500 24.87 4.26 9.91
C ALA A 500 24.59 5.51 9.06
N SER A 501 23.39 5.62 8.50
CA SER A 501 22.99 6.79 7.71
C SER A 501 22.91 8.07 8.55
N LEU A 502 22.41 8.00 9.78
CA LEU A 502 22.41 9.14 10.70
C LEU A 502 23.83 9.55 11.12
N SER A 503 24.75 8.58 11.30
CA SER A 503 26.17 8.89 11.59
C SER A 503 26.83 9.63 10.43
N ARG A 504 26.66 9.13 9.20
CA ARG A 504 27.17 9.79 7.99
C ARG A 504 26.62 11.21 7.83
N LEU A 505 25.33 11.39 8.07
CA LEU A 505 24.71 12.72 7.99
C LEU A 505 25.22 13.65 9.09
N ALA A 506 25.41 13.14 10.31
CA ALA A 506 25.97 13.87 11.44
C ALA A 506 27.37 14.40 11.11
N GLU A 507 28.26 13.53 10.63
CA GLU A 507 29.62 13.87 10.21
C GLU A 507 29.62 14.92 9.10
N ARG A 508 28.84 14.71 8.04
CA ARG A 508 28.76 15.65 6.90
C ARG A 508 28.18 17.01 7.26
N SER A 509 27.25 17.07 8.21
CA SER A 509 26.63 18.32 8.65
C SER A 509 27.36 19.01 9.81
N GLY A 510 28.38 18.35 10.38
CA GLY A 510 29.05 18.81 11.60
C GLY A 510 28.16 18.80 12.85
N LYS A 511 27.01 18.10 12.81
CA LYS A 511 26.06 18.01 13.93
C LYS A 511 26.26 16.71 14.70
N SER A 512 25.91 16.70 15.98
CA SER A 512 25.95 15.45 16.74
C SER A 512 24.82 14.52 16.31
N MET A 513 25.10 13.20 16.31
CA MET A 513 24.10 12.18 16.02
C MET A 513 22.88 12.30 16.95
N GLU A 514 23.08 12.68 18.21
CA GLU A 514 21.98 12.85 19.17
C GLU A 514 21.01 13.96 18.76
N VAL A 515 21.51 15.06 18.18
CA VAL A 515 20.68 16.16 17.70
C VAL A 515 19.81 15.69 16.53
N LEU A 516 20.38 14.95 15.57
CA LEU A 516 19.62 14.42 14.44
C LEU A 516 18.62 13.35 14.88
N ARG A 517 19.01 12.46 15.80
CA ARG A 517 18.16 11.39 16.31
C ARG A 517 16.94 11.91 17.09
N LYS A 518 17.03 13.09 17.73
CA LYS A 518 15.90 13.73 18.41
C LYS A 518 14.79 14.18 17.46
N GLU A 519 15.13 14.49 16.21
CA GLU A 519 14.17 14.89 15.17
C GLU A 519 13.40 13.69 14.57
N VAL A 520 13.84 12.47 14.89
CA VAL A 520 13.13 11.23 14.57
C VAL A 520 12.05 11.01 15.63
N HIS A 521 10.80 11.29 15.26
CA HIS A 521 9.65 11.24 16.14
C HIS A 521 8.88 9.92 16.04
N SER A 522 8.89 9.26 14.87
CA SER A 522 8.16 8.01 14.69
C SER A 522 8.78 6.88 15.51
N CYS A 523 7.93 5.94 15.97
CA CYS A 523 8.41 4.77 16.70
C CYS A 523 9.32 3.90 15.82
N LEU A 524 8.98 3.77 14.53
CA LEU A 524 9.75 2.97 13.56
C LEU A 524 11.07 3.60 13.17
N GLY A 525 11.13 4.93 13.03
CA GLY A 525 12.38 5.63 12.79
C GLY A 525 13.39 5.42 13.93
N ARG A 526 12.91 5.31 15.18
CA ARG A 526 13.75 5.10 16.37
C ARG A 526 14.24 3.65 16.51
N SER A 527 13.34 2.68 16.36
CA SER A 527 13.64 1.27 16.56
C SER A 527 12.59 0.37 15.88
N ILE A 528 13.04 -0.71 15.28
CA ILE A 528 12.17 -1.72 14.65
C ILE A 528 12.38 -3.04 15.38
N ASN A 529 11.32 -3.57 15.99
CA ASN A 529 11.30 -4.89 16.62
C ASN A 529 9.89 -5.49 16.50
N LYS A 530 9.76 -6.78 16.84
CA LYS A 530 8.49 -7.52 16.76
C LYS A 530 7.36 -6.83 17.52
N ASP A 531 7.63 -6.34 18.73
CA ASP A 531 6.63 -5.72 19.61
C ASP A 531 6.08 -4.40 19.04
N VAL A 532 6.95 -3.59 18.42
CA VAL A 532 6.55 -2.35 17.74
C VAL A 532 5.65 -2.65 16.55
N VAL A 533 5.98 -3.65 15.73
CA VAL A 533 5.15 -4.06 14.59
C VAL A 533 3.80 -4.59 15.05
N ILE A 534 3.76 -5.43 16.09
CA ILE A 534 2.52 -5.94 16.68
C ILE A 534 1.67 -4.78 17.23
N SER A 535 2.28 -3.81 17.91
CA SER A 535 1.58 -2.64 18.44
C SER A 535 0.96 -1.79 17.33
N LEU A 536 1.68 -1.58 16.22
CA LEU A 536 1.19 -0.81 15.08
C LEU A 536 0.05 -1.53 14.35
N LEU A 537 0.16 -2.85 14.15
CA LEU A 537 -0.94 -3.67 13.64
C LEU A 537 -2.18 -3.57 14.55
N GLY A 538 -1.99 -3.64 15.87
CA GLY A 538 -3.08 -3.50 16.83
C GLY A 538 -3.79 -2.13 16.78
N LYS A 539 -3.03 -1.04 16.58
CA LYS A 539 -3.59 0.31 16.40
C LYS A 539 -4.37 0.45 15.07
N ALA A 540 -3.83 -0.11 13.99
CA ALA A 540 -4.46 -0.09 12.67
C ALA A 540 -5.69 -1.02 12.56
N THR A 541 -5.80 -2.02 13.44
CA THR A 541 -6.97 -2.92 13.48
C THR A 541 -8.25 -2.15 13.83
N GLY A 542 -8.14 -1.06 14.61
CA GLY A 542 -9.28 -0.20 14.98
C GLY A 542 -9.87 0.60 13.81
N THR A 543 -9.07 0.88 12.77
CA THR A 543 -9.51 1.51 11.51
C THR A 543 -9.88 0.47 10.44
N GLY A 544 -9.35 -0.75 10.51
CA GLY A 544 -9.61 -1.80 9.52
C GLY A 544 -11.01 -2.42 9.54
N LEU A 545 -11.76 -2.26 10.63
CA LEU A 545 -13.18 -2.65 10.65
C LEU A 545 -14.08 -1.75 9.79
N MET A 546 -13.68 -0.51 9.50
CA MET A 546 -14.50 0.44 8.72
C MET A 546 -14.32 0.34 7.19
N VAL A 547 -13.30 -0.38 6.70
CA VAL A 547 -12.94 -0.37 5.27
C VAL A 547 -12.80 -1.78 4.67
N ALA A 548 -13.17 -2.82 5.43
CA ALA A 548 -13.20 -4.19 4.93
C ALA A 548 -14.08 -4.36 3.67
N ASN A 549 -15.06 -3.45 3.45
CA ASN A 549 -16.00 -3.50 2.33
C ASN A 549 -15.39 -3.20 0.95
N PHE A 550 -14.35 -2.37 0.83
CA PHE A 550 -13.86 -1.97 -0.50
C PHE A 550 -13.00 -3.05 -1.18
N PHE A 551 -12.29 -3.87 -0.38
CA PHE A 551 -11.39 -4.91 -0.86
C PHE A 551 -12.12 -6.17 -1.35
N LEU A 552 -13.28 -6.46 -0.74
CA LEU A 552 -14.13 -7.61 -1.12
C LEU A 552 -14.75 -7.45 -2.51
N HIS A 553 -14.85 -6.23 -3.05
CA HIS A 553 -15.44 -5.97 -4.37
C HIS A 553 -14.46 -6.02 -5.55
N ARG A 554 -13.13 -5.89 -5.34
CA ARG A 554 -12.14 -5.72 -6.43
C ARG A 554 -11.20 -6.91 -6.71
N LEU A 555 -11.09 -7.88 -5.80
CA LEU A 555 -10.25 -9.08 -6.01
C LEU A 555 -11.12 -10.35 -6.09
N PRO A 556 -11.08 -11.13 -7.17
CA PRO A 556 -12.01 -12.23 -7.44
C PRO A 556 -11.68 -13.53 -6.68
N ILE A 557 -11.41 -13.43 -5.37
CA ILE A 557 -11.05 -14.57 -4.50
C ILE A 557 -12.09 -14.60 -3.35
N TYR A 558 -13.36 -14.79 -3.74
CA TYR A 558 -14.53 -14.57 -2.89
C TYR A 558 -14.72 -15.58 -1.74
N GLY A 559 -14.02 -16.72 -1.73
CA GLY A 559 -14.21 -17.78 -0.72
C GLY A 559 -13.21 -17.80 0.44
N ALA A 560 -11.98 -17.30 0.23
CA ALA A 560 -10.88 -17.45 1.19
C ALA A 560 -10.56 -16.17 2.00
N LEU A 561 -11.20 -15.03 1.70
CA LEU A 561 -10.72 -13.70 2.11
C LEU A 561 -11.66 -12.88 3.01
N ALA A 562 -12.62 -13.48 3.71
CA ALA A 562 -13.35 -12.73 4.75
C ALA A 562 -12.42 -12.26 5.90
N SER A 563 -11.42 -13.08 6.28
CA SER A 563 -10.37 -12.70 7.23
C SER A 563 -9.16 -12.04 6.56
N GLY A 564 -8.83 -12.44 5.33
CA GLY A 564 -7.69 -11.92 4.57
C GLY A 564 -7.83 -10.46 4.13
N GLY A 565 -9.05 -9.98 3.85
CA GLY A 565 -9.31 -8.58 3.50
C GLY A 565 -9.07 -7.60 4.66
N ILE A 566 -9.47 -7.98 5.88
CA ILE A 566 -9.21 -7.18 7.10
C ILE A 566 -7.72 -7.15 7.40
N SER A 567 -7.04 -8.31 7.32
CA SER A 567 -5.58 -8.40 7.50
C SER A 567 -4.84 -7.58 6.45
N PHE A 568 -5.22 -7.70 5.18
CA PHE A 568 -4.69 -6.87 4.09
C PHE A 568 -4.84 -5.39 4.42
N HIS A 569 -6.05 -4.93 4.74
CA HIS A 569 -6.30 -3.51 4.96
C HIS A 569 -5.53 -3.00 6.16
N THR A 570 -5.56 -3.75 7.27
CA THR A 570 -4.80 -3.41 8.49
C THR A 570 -3.32 -3.23 8.17
N THR A 571 -2.76 -4.17 7.41
CA THR A 571 -1.35 -4.13 6.99
C THR A 571 -1.07 -3.00 6.01
N TYR A 572 -1.93 -2.79 5.01
CA TYR A 572 -1.81 -1.72 4.02
C TYR A 572 -1.84 -0.34 4.68
N SER A 573 -2.84 -0.10 5.52
CA SER A 573 -3.01 1.16 6.25
C SER A 573 -1.85 1.40 7.22
N MET A 574 -1.40 0.36 7.93
CA MET A 574 -0.22 0.45 8.79
C MET A 574 1.02 0.81 7.98
N LEU A 575 1.33 0.08 6.91
CA LEU A 575 2.49 0.34 6.06
C LEU A 575 2.43 1.76 5.44
N GLY A 576 1.26 2.20 5.00
CA GLY A 576 1.03 3.54 4.45
C GLY A 576 1.32 4.63 5.47
N GLN A 577 0.74 4.52 6.66
CA GLN A 577 1.00 5.47 7.75
C GLN A 577 2.49 5.48 8.15
N CYS A 578 3.10 4.30 8.24
CA CYS A 578 4.50 4.17 8.59
C CYS A 578 5.42 4.81 7.53
N LEU A 579 5.09 4.64 6.25
CA LEU A 579 5.80 5.27 5.15
C LEU A 579 5.74 6.81 5.25
N GLU A 580 4.56 7.36 5.50
CA GLU A 580 4.36 8.81 5.71
C GLU A 580 5.18 9.34 6.90
N GLU A 581 5.14 8.62 8.03
CA GLU A 581 5.87 8.99 9.23
C GLU A 581 7.40 8.97 9.02
N LEU A 582 7.93 7.95 8.34
CA LEU A 582 9.35 7.84 8.01
C LEU A 582 9.80 8.90 7.01
N ALA A 583 9.00 9.20 5.98
CA ALA A 583 9.30 10.27 5.04
C ALA A 583 9.35 11.63 5.76
N ALA A 584 8.39 11.90 6.67
CA ALA A 584 8.35 13.13 7.46
C ALA A 584 9.54 13.23 8.44
N ASP A 585 9.94 12.12 9.08
CA ASP A 585 11.16 12.07 9.91
C ASP A 585 12.41 12.37 9.09
N SER A 586 12.54 11.77 7.90
CA SER A 586 13.67 12.01 6.98
C SER A 586 13.78 13.48 6.58
N GLN A 587 12.64 14.11 6.24
CA GLN A 587 12.60 15.54 5.94
C GLN A 587 13.01 16.41 7.14
N ARG A 588 12.53 16.11 8.35
CA ARG A 588 12.93 16.84 9.57
C ARG A 588 14.43 16.73 9.83
N VAL A 589 14.96 15.51 9.74
CA VAL A 589 16.38 15.23 9.92
C VAL A 589 17.22 15.99 8.90
N LEU A 590 16.84 15.94 7.62
CA LEU A 590 17.51 16.70 6.55
C LEU A 590 17.48 18.21 6.81
N MET A 591 16.31 18.76 7.15
CA MET A 591 16.16 20.18 7.46
C MET A 591 17.00 20.59 8.68
N LYS A 592 17.12 19.72 9.68
CA LYS A 592 17.97 19.97 10.85
C LYS A 592 19.45 19.94 10.48
N ALA A 593 19.88 18.99 9.64
CA ALA A 593 21.25 18.88 9.15
C ALA A 593 21.67 20.10 8.33
N CYS A 594 20.77 20.63 7.49
CA CYS A 594 21.05 21.79 6.63
C CYS A 594 21.00 23.15 7.34
N LYS A 595 20.45 23.25 8.55
CA LYS A 595 20.44 24.51 9.31
C LYS A 595 21.85 24.84 9.80
N SER A 596 22.41 25.97 9.39
CA SER A 596 23.60 26.53 10.03
C SER A 596 23.28 26.87 11.49
N ASP A 597 24.12 26.48 12.43
CA ASP A 597 24.00 26.92 13.83
C ASP A 597 24.42 28.40 13.91
N VAL A 598 23.54 29.31 13.46
CA VAL A 598 23.70 30.74 13.70
C VAL A 598 23.20 31.01 15.12
N GLY A 599 24.12 31.05 16.07
CA GLY A 599 23.87 31.58 17.41
C GLY A 599 24.59 30.85 18.52
N CYS A 600 25.86 31.21 18.75
CA CYS A 600 26.43 31.49 20.07
C CYS A 600 27.90 31.89 19.89
N GLY A 601 28.13 33.20 19.79
CA GLY A 601 29.42 33.87 19.82
C GLY A 601 29.18 35.34 20.06
#